data_AF-A0A818M4D0-F1
#
_entry.id   AF-A0A818M4D0-F1
#
_cell.length_a   1.000
_cell.length_b   1.000
_cell.length_c   1.000
_cell.angle_alpha   90.00
_cell.angle_beta   90.00
_cell.angle_gamma   90.00
#
_symmetry.space_group_name_H-M   'P 1'
#
loop_
_entity.id
_entity.type
_entity.pdbx_description
1 polymer ?
#
loop_
_entity_poly.entity_id
_entity_poly.type
_entity_poly.pdbx_seq_one_letter_code
_entity_poly.pdbx_strand_id
1 'polypeptide(L)'
;MPLNTLSHKNLKFIVFFLILVIFLCSYVVFSFINNSFESSKQSNLYLRPRSPNLGSAFVQRAILIFYPSNQEQHYFPEIRWLYRSWIEMMKDESRNWRTDLIIYTGNYSSSLQQLGCVLNEIRSNSTEQPQCRVFLYLRLSAREIDTRTEKQRLFANVHRKDLFDINIQRSILLYKNVKKYDYIDSVNIIAESYPTYKYYNFILKTDIDVFITKQFAKFIPVTNAALLVGLGGYSTPFNTRRLGRIARDMNWQHANMTNIGSTWYGSPYVAQRIADLTLDAMLHLSDNEFAQVERDRKLGVLLWPDWHYGVLSMYGTHLAVNHLLVSEKLGIKRANQLLDQSTTDPDPNNIEKNNRLHLHCWHTNKEFSKFEFKAGKYNNIHPRTLIHNTSAQAYAMRIALESRLMTLDELAQRLKNIGTSKTK
;
A
#
# COMPACT_ATOMS: atom_id res chain seq x y z
N MET A 1 26.65 39.64 24.18
CA MET A 1 25.18 39.80 24.32
C MET A 1 24.58 38.42 24.53
N PRO A 2 23.93 38.14 25.67
CA PRO A 2 23.31 36.84 25.94
C PRO A 2 21.86 36.77 25.43
N LEU A 3 21.51 35.56 24.97
CA LEU A 3 20.20 34.91 24.75
C LEU A 3 19.01 35.69 24.18
N ASN A 4 18.40 35.12 23.14
CA ASN A 4 16.95 35.04 23.09
C ASN A 4 16.51 33.57 23.04
N THR A 5 16.02 33.14 24.20
CA THR A 5 15.27 31.92 24.44
C THR A 5 13.96 31.96 23.65
N LEU A 6 13.67 30.92 22.88
CA LEU A 6 12.33 30.72 22.35
C LEU A 6 11.41 30.46 23.55
N SER A 7 10.57 31.44 23.86
CA SER A 7 9.59 31.37 24.95
C SER A 7 8.73 30.11 24.84
N HIS A 8 8.53 29.42 25.97
CA HIS A 8 7.65 28.25 26.11
C HIS A 8 6.22 28.49 25.58
N LYS A 9 5.77 29.76 25.47
CA LYS A 9 4.50 30.14 24.86
C LYS A 9 4.50 29.97 23.33
N ASN A 10 5.61 30.27 22.66
CA ASN A 10 5.74 30.14 21.20
C ASN A 10 5.76 28.67 20.76
N LEU A 11 6.39 27.80 21.54
CA LEU A 11 6.38 26.36 21.28
C LEU A 11 4.97 25.76 21.46
N LYS A 12 4.23 26.17 22.50
CA LYS A 12 2.83 25.77 22.70
C LYS A 12 1.92 26.28 21.59
N PHE A 13 2.16 27.48 21.07
CA PHE A 13 1.38 28.05 19.97
C PHE A 13 1.65 27.32 18.64
N ILE A 14 2.90 26.97 18.34
CA ILE A 14 3.28 26.19 17.15
C ILE A 14 2.69 24.78 17.22
N VAL A 15 2.77 24.11 18.38
CA VAL A 15 2.17 22.78 18.58
C VAL A 15 0.64 22.85 18.46
N PHE A 16 0.00 23.87 19.04
CA PHE A 16 -1.44 24.07 18.91
C PHE A 16 -1.85 24.32 17.44
N PHE A 17 -1.07 25.11 16.69
CA PHE A 17 -1.35 25.39 15.27
C PHE A 17 -1.17 24.14 14.39
N LEU A 18 -0.13 23.33 14.64
CA LEU A 18 0.06 22.04 13.97
C LEU A 18 -1.10 21.07 14.26
N ILE A 19 -1.55 21.01 15.51
CA ILE A 19 -2.71 20.18 15.91
C ILE A 19 -3.99 20.68 15.22
N LEU A 20 -4.21 22.00 15.14
CA LEU A 20 -5.37 22.60 14.49
C LEU A 20 -5.38 22.35 12.98
N VAL A 21 -4.23 22.43 12.31
CA VAL A 21 -4.09 22.12 10.88
C VAL A 21 -4.36 20.64 10.61
N ILE A 22 -3.83 19.74 11.46
CA ILE A 22 -4.16 18.31 11.39
C ILE A 22 -5.67 18.09 11.60
N PHE A 23 -6.30 18.81 12.54
CA PHE A 23 -7.73 18.71 12.82
C PHE A 23 -8.60 19.16 11.64
N LEU A 24 -8.25 20.28 11.00
CA LEU A 24 -8.95 20.82 9.84
C LEU A 24 -8.77 19.91 8.61
N CYS A 25 -7.57 19.39 8.37
CA CYS A 25 -7.33 18.39 7.32
C CYS A 25 -8.15 17.11 7.56
N SER A 26 -8.26 16.66 8.82
CA SER A 26 -9.02 15.45 9.18
C SER A 26 -10.52 15.63 8.94
N TYR A 27 -11.06 16.81 9.24
CA TYR A 27 -12.49 17.10 9.08
C TYR A 27 -12.90 17.23 7.61
N VAL A 28 -12.06 17.85 6.77
CA VAL A 28 -12.28 17.95 5.33
C VAL A 28 -12.20 16.58 4.66
N VAL A 29 -11.22 15.75 5.02
CA VAL A 29 -11.13 14.36 4.53
C VAL A 29 -12.37 13.55 4.91
N PHE A 30 -12.86 13.67 6.16
CA PHE A 30 -14.04 12.94 6.62
C PHE A 30 -15.34 13.41 5.92
N SER A 31 -15.51 14.72 5.72
CA SER A 31 -16.66 15.31 5.01
C SER A 31 -16.69 14.88 3.52
N PHE A 32 -15.53 14.85 2.86
CA PHE A 32 -15.42 14.38 1.47
C PHE A 32 -15.65 12.86 1.31
N ILE A 33 -15.21 12.04 2.28
CA ILE A 33 -15.49 10.60 2.28
C ILE A 33 -16.99 10.34 2.38
N ASN A 34 -17.72 11.06 3.25
CA ASN A 34 -19.17 10.89 3.37
C ASN A 34 -19.93 11.34 2.11
N ASN A 35 -19.55 12.45 1.49
CA ASN A 35 -20.22 12.93 0.27
C ASN A 35 -19.93 12.10 -1.00
N SER A 36 -18.87 11.30 -1.02
CA SER A 36 -18.56 10.43 -2.16
C SER A 36 -19.27 9.07 -2.12
N PHE A 37 -20.01 8.77 -1.03
CA PHE A 37 -20.77 7.52 -0.87
C PHE A 37 -22.13 7.50 -1.58
N GLU A 38 -22.69 8.65 -1.98
CA GLU A 38 -24.04 8.70 -2.57
C GLU A 38 -24.11 8.41 -4.08
N SER A 39 -22.97 8.28 -4.77
CA SER A 39 -22.93 8.17 -6.24
C SER A 39 -22.33 6.84 -6.75
N SER A 40 -22.97 5.70 -6.47
CA SER A 40 -22.81 4.50 -7.32
C SER A 40 -23.88 3.43 -7.12
N LYS A 41 -25.05 3.59 -7.77
CA LYS A 41 -26.05 2.51 -7.88
C LYS A 41 -25.83 1.55 -9.08
N GLN A 42 -24.69 1.62 -9.80
CA GLN A 42 -24.55 0.95 -11.10
C GLN A 42 -23.33 0.01 -11.31
N SER A 43 -22.72 -0.56 -10.26
CA SER A 43 -21.53 -1.45 -10.41
C SER A 43 -21.59 -2.81 -9.69
N ASN A 44 -22.76 -3.22 -9.16
CA ASN A 44 -22.87 -4.32 -8.20
C ASN A 44 -22.58 -5.74 -8.72
N LEU A 45 -22.43 -5.97 -10.02
CA LEU A 45 -22.23 -7.33 -10.54
C LEU A 45 -20.78 -7.86 -10.36
N TYR A 46 -19.78 -6.98 -10.41
CA TYR A 46 -18.35 -7.35 -10.31
C TYR A 46 -17.81 -7.32 -8.87
N LEU A 47 -18.61 -6.82 -7.93
CA LEU A 47 -18.25 -6.60 -6.53
C LEU A 47 -18.85 -7.65 -5.60
N ARG A 48 -19.73 -8.50 -6.11
CA ARG A 48 -20.21 -9.66 -5.36
C ARG A 48 -19.07 -10.68 -5.28
N PRO A 49 -18.73 -11.17 -4.07
CA PRO A 49 -17.87 -12.32 -3.96
C PRO A 49 -18.51 -13.45 -4.75
N ARG A 50 -17.91 -13.84 -5.88
CA ARG A 50 -18.15 -15.18 -6.38
C ARG A 50 -17.39 -16.08 -5.43
N SER A 51 -18.11 -16.77 -4.54
CA SER A 51 -17.68 -18.09 -4.12
C SER A 51 -17.34 -18.81 -5.41
N PRO A 52 -16.08 -19.24 -5.60
CA PRO A 52 -15.73 -19.93 -6.81
C PRO A 52 -16.63 -21.15 -6.93
N ASN A 53 -17.40 -21.23 -8.02
CA ASN A 53 -17.70 -22.53 -8.63
C ASN A 53 -16.40 -23.18 -9.19
N LEU A 54 -15.20 -22.69 -8.82
CA LEU A 54 -13.93 -23.42 -8.94
C LEU A 54 -13.78 -24.40 -7.76
N GLY A 55 -14.73 -25.31 -7.60
CA GLY A 55 -14.61 -26.43 -6.67
C GLY A 55 -13.52 -27.41 -7.13
N SER A 56 -12.25 -26.99 -7.17
CA SER A 56 -11.03 -27.83 -7.31
C SER A 56 -9.75 -27.02 -7.58
N ALA A 57 -9.80 -25.81 -8.14
CA ALA A 57 -8.59 -25.15 -8.63
C ALA A 57 -7.72 -24.58 -7.50
N PHE A 58 -6.42 -24.82 -7.58
CA PHE A 58 -5.44 -24.19 -6.70
C PHE A 58 -5.29 -22.70 -7.04
N VAL A 59 -5.31 -21.84 -6.03
CA VAL A 59 -5.13 -20.39 -6.20
C VAL A 59 -3.93 -19.92 -5.37
N GLN A 60 -2.95 -19.33 -6.04
CA GLN A 60 -1.78 -18.71 -5.44
C GLN A 60 -1.95 -17.20 -5.46
N ARG A 61 -1.81 -16.58 -4.30
CA ARG A 61 -1.87 -15.14 -4.12
C ARG A 61 -0.64 -14.63 -3.40
N ALA A 62 -0.32 -13.36 -3.56
CA ALA A 62 0.71 -12.70 -2.78
C ALA A 62 0.27 -11.31 -2.33
N ILE A 63 0.60 -10.95 -1.10
CA ILE A 63 0.51 -9.58 -0.59
C ILE A 63 1.89 -8.96 -0.73
N LEU A 64 2.03 -7.88 -1.50
CA LEU A 64 3.30 -7.24 -1.80
C LEU A 64 3.37 -5.90 -1.09
N ILE A 65 4.46 -5.69 -0.35
CA ILE A 65 4.76 -4.44 0.34
C ILE A 65 6.22 -4.03 0.14
N PHE A 66 6.46 -2.72 0.14
CA PHE A 66 7.79 -2.17 0.35
C PHE A 66 7.99 -1.85 1.84
N TYR A 67 9.08 -2.33 2.42
CA TYR A 67 9.44 -2.10 3.81
C TYR A 67 10.76 -1.33 3.90
N PRO A 68 10.73 -0.06 4.37
CA PRO A 68 11.94 0.75 4.49
C PRO A 68 12.74 0.35 5.74
N SER A 69 13.66 -0.61 5.60
CA SER A 69 14.49 -1.11 6.70
C SER A 69 15.31 -0.04 7.43
N ASN A 70 15.66 1.07 6.77
CA ASN A 70 16.36 2.19 7.42
C ASN A 70 15.49 2.95 8.45
N GLN A 71 14.20 2.62 8.53
CA GLN A 71 13.24 3.14 9.51
C GLN A 71 12.52 1.99 10.24
N GLU A 72 13.21 0.86 10.46
CA GLU A 72 12.67 -0.34 11.09
C GLU A 72 11.97 -0.03 12.43
N GLN A 73 12.57 0.76 13.32
CA GLN A 73 11.95 1.13 14.60
C GLN A 73 10.56 1.80 14.42
N HIS A 74 10.38 2.57 13.34
CA HIS A 74 9.13 3.27 13.08
C HIS A 74 8.06 2.37 12.43
N TYR A 75 8.46 1.50 11.51
CA TYR A 75 7.54 0.74 10.66
C TYR A 75 7.35 -0.72 11.09
N PHE A 76 8.22 -1.26 11.93
CA PHE A 76 8.11 -2.65 12.36
C PHE A 76 6.81 -2.96 13.13
N PRO A 77 6.24 -2.07 13.96
CA PRO A 77 4.89 -2.29 14.50
C PRO A 77 3.84 -2.55 13.42
N GLU A 78 4.01 -1.93 12.25
CA GLU A 78 3.08 -2.06 11.12
C GLU A 78 3.22 -3.41 10.41
N ILE A 79 4.46 -3.85 10.22
CA ILE A 79 4.76 -5.21 9.77
C ILE A 79 4.11 -6.25 10.68
N ARG A 80 4.19 -6.06 12.01
CA ARG A 80 3.62 -7.01 12.98
C ARG A 80 2.12 -7.14 12.87
N TRP A 81 1.38 -6.04 12.77
CA TRP A 81 -0.08 -6.12 12.65
C TRP A 81 -0.52 -6.62 11.28
N LEU A 82 0.21 -6.27 10.21
CA LEU A 82 -0.07 -6.77 8.87
C LEU A 82 0.12 -8.30 8.85
N TYR A 83 1.25 -8.78 9.35
CA TYR A 83 1.58 -10.21 9.48
C TYR A 83 0.52 -10.94 10.33
N ARG A 84 0.11 -10.36 11.47
CA ARG A 84 -0.94 -10.92 12.32
C ARG A 84 -2.30 -10.95 11.63
N SER A 85 -2.66 -9.92 10.86
CA SER A 85 -3.91 -9.84 10.10
C SER A 85 -3.94 -10.85 8.93
N TRP A 86 -2.79 -11.07 8.28
CA TRP A 86 -2.62 -12.08 7.25
C TRP A 86 -2.82 -13.50 7.82
N ILE A 87 -2.22 -13.80 8.98
CA ILE A 87 -2.48 -15.03 9.73
C ILE A 87 -3.98 -15.16 10.07
N GLU A 88 -4.62 -14.08 10.52
CA GLU A 88 -6.05 -14.11 10.86
C GLU A 88 -6.91 -14.45 9.65
N MET A 89 -6.67 -13.77 8.53
CA MET A 89 -7.37 -14.00 7.27
C MET A 89 -7.23 -15.46 6.81
N MET A 90 -6.03 -16.03 6.94
CA MET A 90 -5.78 -17.39 6.46
C MET A 90 -6.54 -18.49 7.20
N LYS A 91 -7.12 -18.22 8.39
CA LYS A 91 -8.00 -19.17 9.09
C LYS A 91 -9.28 -19.46 8.31
N ASP A 92 -9.73 -18.49 7.51
CA ASP A 92 -10.92 -18.56 6.67
C ASP A 92 -10.61 -18.90 5.21
N GLU A 93 -9.33 -19.06 4.86
CA GLU A 93 -8.88 -19.32 3.49
C GLU A 93 -9.10 -20.79 3.12
N SER A 94 -9.61 -21.03 1.90
CA SER A 94 -9.80 -22.38 1.35
C SER A 94 -8.51 -23.21 1.39
N ARG A 95 -8.64 -24.53 1.58
CA ARG A 95 -7.50 -25.47 1.57
C ARG A 95 -6.75 -25.51 0.24
N ASN A 96 -7.40 -25.14 -0.87
CA ASN A 96 -6.76 -25.08 -2.19
C ASN A 96 -6.07 -23.73 -2.46
N TRP A 97 -6.13 -22.78 -1.51
CA TRP A 97 -5.60 -21.45 -1.69
C TRP A 97 -4.33 -21.25 -0.85
N ARG A 98 -3.41 -20.45 -1.36
CA ARG A 98 -2.15 -20.08 -0.70
C ARG A 98 -1.92 -18.60 -0.89
N THR A 99 -1.73 -17.86 0.19
CA THR A 99 -1.40 -16.43 0.14
C THR A 99 -0.06 -16.19 0.81
N ASP A 100 0.96 -15.84 0.04
CA ASP A 100 2.28 -15.46 0.57
C ASP A 100 2.31 -13.98 0.94
N LEU A 101 3.16 -13.60 1.90
CA LEU A 101 3.49 -12.21 2.20
C LEU A 101 4.88 -11.92 1.63
N ILE A 102 4.97 -11.04 0.64
CA ILE A 102 6.21 -10.67 -0.03
C ILE A 102 6.64 -9.27 0.40
N ILE A 103 7.84 -9.19 0.97
CA ILE A 103 8.42 -7.97 1.53
C ILE A 103 9.67 -7.60 0.74
N TYR A 104 9.65 -6.45 0.09
CA TYR A 104 10.83 -5.87 -0.54
C TYR A 104 11.47 -4.88 0.43
N THR A 105 12.75 -5.06 0.74
CA THR A 105 13.45 -4.26 1.76
C THR A 105 14.94 -4.18 1.48
N GLY A 106 15.61 -3.14 1.95
CA GLY A 106 17.06 -3.00 1.80
C GLY A 106 17.88 -3.91 2.72
N ASN A 107 17.27 -4.47 3.77
CA ASN A 107 17.97 -5.31 4.74
C ASN A 107 17.08 -6.45 5.26
N TYR A 108 17.67 -7.64 5.44
CA TYR A 108 17.02 -8.80 6.04
C TYR A 108 17.30 -8.84 7.54
N SER A 109 16.54 -8.06 8.31
CA SER A 109 16.76 -7.87 9.75
C SER A 109 16.52 -9.14 10.57
N SER A 110 17.11 -9.19 11.78
CA SER A 110 16.88 -10.26 12.76
C SER A 110 15.40 -10.41 13.09
N SER A 111 14.64 -9.31 13.10
CA SER A 111 13.20 -9.33 13.33
C SER A 111 12.44 -10.09 12.23
N LEU A 112 12.82 -9.93 10.96
CA LEU A 112 12.25 -10.68 9.85
C LEU A 112 12.67 -12.16 9.87
N GLN A 113 13.89 -12.45 10.31
CA GLN A 113 14.38 -13.82 10.52
C GLN A 113 13.58 -14.54 11.62
N GLN A 114 13.34 -13.86 12.76
CA GLN A 114 12.53 -14.40 13.86
C GLN A 114 11.06 -14.61 13.48
N LEU A 115 10.52 -13.79 12.56
CA LEU A 115 9.20 -14.03 11.95
C LEU A 115 9.17 -15.26 11.02
N GLY A 116 10.30 -15.95 10.83
CA GLY A 116 10.40 -17.13 9.98
C GLY A 116 10.26 -16.82 8.49
N CYS A 117 10.57 -15.59 8.07
CA CYS A 117 10.58 -15.25 6.66
C CYS A 117 11.74 -15.98 5.94
N VAL A 118 11.60 -16.22 4.64
CA VAL A 118 12.66 -16.81 3.79
C VAL A 118 13.27 -15.73 2.90
N LEU A 119 14.58 -15.82 2.62
CA LEU A 119 15.32 -14.77 1.91
C LEU A 119 15.54 -15.13 0.44
N ASN A 120 15.09 -14.26 -0.46
CA ASN A 120 15.32 -14.34 -1.91
C ASN A 120 14.83 -15.63 -2.56
N GLU A 121 13.81 -16.27 -1.97
CA GLU A 121 13.20 -17.50 -2.45
C GLU A 121 11.89 -17.21 -3.18
N ILE A 122 11.87 -17.48 -4.49
CA ILE A 122 10.64 -17.46 -5.29
C ILE A 122 9.84 -18.73 -4.96
N ARG A 123 8.52 -18.59 -4.90
CA ARG A 123 7.60 -19.72 -4.72
C ARG A 123 7.86 -20.78 -5.79
N SER A 124 8.10 -22.01 -5.36
CA SER A 124 8.51 -23.08 -6.26
C SER A 124 7.33 -23.81 -6.90
N ASN A 125 6.23 -23.99 -6.18
CA ASN A 125 5.04 -24.70 -6.68
C ASN A 125 3.73 -24.28 -5.98
N SER A 126 2.60 -24.79 -6.45
CA SER A 126 1.26 -24.48 -5.93
C SER A 126 0.98 -25.08 -4.55
N THR A 127 1.60 -26.20 -4.20
CA THR A 127 1.36 -26.91 -2.93
C THR A 127 2.13 -26.37 -1.73
N GLU A 128 3.20 -25.61 -1.97
CA GLU A 128 4.02 -24.99 -0.94
C GLU A 128 3.17 -24.25 0.10
N GLN A 129 3.54 -24.32 1.38
CA GLN A 129 2.78 -23.63 2.43
C GLN A 129 2.87 -22.11 2.24
N PRO A 130 1.92 -21.34 2.78
CA PRO A 130 2.02 -19.88 2.82
C PRO A 130 3.31 -19.45 3.53
N GLN A 131 4.10 -18.57 2.91
CA GLN A 131 5.36 -18.09 3.46
C GLN A 131 5.45 -16.57 3.50
N CYS A 132 6.18 -16.06 4.49
CA CYS A 132 6.74 -14.71 4.42
C CYS A 132 8.03 -14.78 3.61
N ARG A 133 8.13 -14.03 2.52
CA ARG A 133 9.27 -13.99 1.61
C ARG A 133 9.86 -12.60 1.60
N VAL A 134 11.16 -12.50 1.79
CA VAL A 134 11.90 -11.24 1.80
C VAL A 134 12.80 -11.19 0.57
N PHE A 135 12.71 -10.12 -0.21
CA PHE A 135 13.61 -9.84 -1.31
C PHE A 135 14.45 -8.60 -1.02
N LEU A 136 15.77 -8.74 -1.12
CA LEU A 136 16.68 -7.61 -0.93
C LEU A 136 16.58 -6.67 -2.13
N TYR A 137 16.04 -5.50 -1.89
CA TYR A 137 15.73 -4.50 -2.89
C TYR A 137 16.49 -3.21 -2.61
N LEU A 138 17.30 -2.76 -3.57
CA LEU A 138 18.02 -1.50 -3.46
C LEU A 138 17.09 -0.33 -3.79
N ARG A 139 16.56 0.29 -2.72
CA ARG A 139 15.67 1.45 -2.81
C ARG A 139 16.27 2.59 -3.62
N LEU A 140 15.44 3.33 -4.34
CA LEU A 140 15.88 4.35 -5.29
C LEU A 140 16.83 5.38 -4.67
N SER A 141 16.53 5.87 -3.46
CA SER A 141 17.35 6.87 -2.78
C SER A 141 18.73 6.37 -2.34
N ALA A 142 18.93 5.05 -2.28
CA ALA A 142 20.20 4.43 -1.91
C ALA A 142 21.03 4.01 -3.14
N ARG A 143 20.54 4.23 -4.36
CA ARG A 143 21.30 3.94 -5.57
C ARG A 143 22.40 4.97 -5.74
N GLU A 144 23.64 4.52 -5.85
CA GLU A 144 24.77 5.39 -6.17
C GLU A 144 24.90 5.55 -7.68
N ILE A 145 24.74 6.78 -8.19
CA ILE A 145 24.93 7.09 -9.61
C ILE A 145 26.16 7.98 -9.75
N ASP A 146 27.23 7.44 -10.35
CA ASP A 146 28.34 8.27 -10.84
C ASP A 146 28.00 8.83 -12.21
N THR A 147 28.01 10.14 -12.35
CA THR A 147 27.76 10.84 -13.61
C THR A 147 28.84 10.57 -14.67
N ARG A 148 30.04 10.08 -14.30
CA ARG A 148 31.12 9.75 -15.25
C ARG A 148 30.97 8.37 -15.89
N THR A 149 30.26 7.45 -15.23
CA THR A 149 30.02 6.07 -15.67
C THR A 149 28.63 5.59 -15.25
N GLU A 150 27.58 6.35 -15.61
CA GLU A 150 26.20 6.18 -15.10
C GLU A 150 25.67 4.73 -15.08
N LYS A 151 26.16 3.88 -15.99
CA LYS A 151 25.84 2.44 -16.05
C LYS A 151 26.57 1.54 -15.04
N GLN A 152 27.81 1.85 -14.65
CA GLN A 152 28.67 0.90 -13.93
C GLN A 152 28.40 0.87 -12.41
N ARG A 153 28.10 2.00 -11.76
CA ARG A 153 27.86 2.01 -10.30
C ARG A 153 26.47 1.51 -9.88
N LEU A 154 25.43 1.81 -10.67
CA LEU A 154 24.06 1.35 -10.37
C LEU A 154 23.96 -0.19 -10.33
N PHE A 155 24.74 -0.88 -11.17
CA PHE A 155 24.72 -2.33 -11.32
C PHE A 155 25.79 -3.08 -10.53
N ALA A 156 26.86 -2.42 -10.07
CA ALA A 156 27.88 -3.05 -9.25
C ALA A 156 27.28 -3.70 -7.98
N ASN A 157 26.15 -3.18 -7.49
CA ASN A 157 25.49 -3.65 -6.26
C ASN A 157 24.16 -4.40 -6.50
N VAL A 158 23.65 -4.48 -7.74
CA VAL A 158 22.39 -5.19 -8.06
C VAL A 158 22.72 -6.55 -8.67
N HIS A 159 23.09 -7.50 -7.81
CA HIS A 159 23.61 -8.82 -8.21
C HIS A 159 22.55 -9.86 -8.61
N ARG A 160 21.25 -9.52 -8.65
CA ARG A 160 20.15 -10.50 -8.80
C ARG A 160 19.23 -10.20 -9.98
N LYS A 161 19.76 -10.34 -11.21
CA LYS A 161 18.99 -10.20 -12.47
C LYS A 161 17.88 -11.25 -12.60
N ASP A 162 17.96 -12.34 -11.86
CA ASP A 162 16.92 -13.36 -11.75
C ASP A 162 15.68 -12.87 -10.98
N LEU A 163 15.86 -11.90 -10.07
CA LEU A 163 14.80 -11.36 -9.22
C LEU A 163 14.26 -10.03 -9.73
N PHE A 164 15.09 -9.23 -10.41
CA PHE A 164 14.75 -7.86 -10.79
C PHE A 164 15.02 -7.56 -12.26
N ASP A 165 14.00 -7.04 -12.95
CA ASP A 165 14.06 -6.51 -14.30
C ASP A 165 14.12 -4.98 -14.26
N ILE A 166 15.33 -4.44 -14.06
CA ILE A 166 15.56 -3.00 -13.87
C ILE A 166 15.83 -2.32 -15.20
N ASN A 167 14.91 -1.43 -15.61
CA ASN A 167 15.17 -0.48 -16.69
C ASN A 167 16.18 0.58 -16.22
N ILE A 168 17.43 0.46 -16.69
CA ILE A 168 18.56 1.32 -16.31
C ILE A 168 18.26 2.79 -16.54
N GLN A 169 17.79 3.13 -17.73
CA GLN A 169 17.60 4.53 -18.13
C GLN A 169 16.49 5.17 -17.30
N ARG A 170 15.36 4.47 -17.13
CA ARG A 170 14.29 4.92 -16.26
C ARG A 170 14.77 5.07 -14.81
N SER A 171 15.55 4.13 -14.29
CA SER A 171 16.13 4.23 -12.95
C SER A 171 17.01 5.47 -12.78
N ILE A 172 17.85 5.82 -13.76
CA ILE A 172 18.69 7.02 -13.72
C ILE A 172 17.81 8.27 -13.67
N LEU A 173 16.78 8.34 -14.51
CA LEU A 173 15.85 9.48 -14.53
C LEU A 173 15.07 9.60 -13.22
N LEU A 174 14.60 8.47 -12.67
CA LEU A 174 13.88 8.44 -11.39
C LEU A 174 14.79 8.91 -10.26
N TYR A 175 16.05 8.49 -10.26
CA TYR A 175 17.01 8.93 -9.25
C TYR A 175 17.24 10.46 -9.33
N LYS A 176 17.38 11.01 -10.54
CA LYS A 176 17.58 12.45 -10.74
C LYS A 176 16.36 13.25 -10.29
N ASN A 177 15.16 12.84 -10.69
CA ASN A 177 13.96 13.67 -10.59
C ASN A 177 13.00 13.32 -9.45
N VAL A 178 13.07 12.10 -8.89
CA VAL A 178 12.04 11.58 -7.99
C VAL A 178 12.61 10.97 -6.69
N LYS A 179 13.94 10.82 -6.53
CA LYS A 179 14.53 10.13 -5.36
C LYS A 179 14.15 10.69 -3.98
N LYS A 180 13.73 11.96 -3.90
CA LYS A 180 13.28 12.62 -2.66
C LYS A 180 11.82 12.31 -2.31
N TYR A 181 11.10 11.58 -3.16
CA TYR A 181 9.73 11.16 -2.92
C TYR A 181 9.71 9.84 -2.12
N ASP A 182 9.12 9.85 -0.93
CA ASP A 182 9.27 8.74 0.05
C ASP A 182 8.58 7.45 -0.40
N TYR A 183 7.51 7.60 -1.20
CA TYR A 183 6.62 6.49 -1.55
C TYR A 183 6.95 5.89 -2.93
N ILE A 184 8.02 6.34 -3.61
CA ILE A 184 8.38 5.87 -4.96
C ILE A 184 8.59 4.36 -4.99
N ASP A 185 9.27 3.83 -3.98
CA ASP A 185 9.66 2.42 -3.93
C ASP A 185 8.43 1.51 -3.76
N SER A 186 7.29 2.02 -3.25
CA SER A 186 6.02 1.25 -3.20
C SER A 186 5.45 0.90 -4.58
N VAL A 187 5.78 1.71 -5.61
CA VAL A 187 5.42 1.45 -7.01
C VAL A 187 6.59 0.79 -7.73
N ASN A 188 7.82 1.24 -7.48
CA ASN A 188 9.00 0.78 -8.20
C ASN A 188 9.26 -0.72 -8.00
N ILE A 189 8.96 -1.27 -6.81
CA ILE A 189 9.07 -2.72 -6.55
C ILE A 189 8.15 -3.54 -7.47
N ILE A 190 7.00 -2.99 -7.87
CA ILE A 190 6.06 -3.69 -8.73
C ILE A 190 6.59 -3.71 -10.15
N ALA A 191 7.08 -2.57 -10.64
CA ALA A 191 7.67 -2.50 -11.98
C ALA A 191 8.91 -3.40 -12.11
N GLU A 192 9.84 -3.32 -11.15
CA GLU A 192 11.16 -3.96 -11.26
C GLU A 192 11.18 -5.42 -10.77
N SER A 193 10.26 -5.86 -9.89
CA SER A 193 10.36 -7.20 -9.28
C SER A 193 9.40 -8.23 -9.89
N TYR A 194 8.88 -7.99 -11.10
CA TYR A 194 7.95 -8.90 -11.76
C TYR A 194 8.39 -10.38 -11.78
N PRO A 195 9.68 -10.73 -11.97
CA PRO A 195 10.13 -12.11 -11.91
C PRO A 195 9.77 -12.87 -10.63
N THR A 196 9.68 -12.18 -9.48
CA THR A 196 9.42 -12.82 -8.18
C THR A 196 7.95 -13.15 -7.95
N TYR A 197 7.03 -12.47 -8.66
CA TYR A 197 5.59 -12.56 -8.41
C TYR A 197 4.73 -12.87 -9.65
N LYS A 198 5.33 -12.98 -10.84
CA LYS A 198 4.61 -13.29 -12.09
C LYS A 198 3.85 -14.63 -12.09
N TYR A 199 4.23 -15.58 -11.22
CA TYR A 199 3.62 -16.90 -11.15
C TYR A 199 2.43 -17.01 -10.18
N TYR A 200 2.13 -15.96 -9.41
CA TYR A 200 0.90 -15.94 -8.61
C TYR A 200 -0.30 -15.69 -9.53
N ASN A 201 -1.47 -16.23 -9.19
CA ASN A 201 -2.69 -15.92 -9.92
C ASN A 201 -3.14 -14.48 -9.68
N PHE A 202 -2.97 -14.00 -8.44
CA PHE A 202 -3.32 -12.63 -8.04
C PHE A 202 -2.30 -12.04 -7.07
N ILE A 203 -2.04 -10.75 -7.19
CA ILE A 203 -1.28 -9.99 -6.20
C ILE A 203 -2.16 -8.92 -5.56
N LEU A 204 -1.94 -8.66 -4.28
CA LEU A 204 -2.38 -7.49 -3.55
C LEU A 204 -1.16 -6.60 -3.31
N LYS A 205 -0.95 -5.59 -4.15
CA LYS A 205 -0.01 -4.50 -3.83
C LYS A 205 -0.69 -3.62 -2.79
N THR A 206 -0.02 -3.36 -1.67
CA THR A 206 -0.54 -2.50 -0.62
C THR A 206 0.58 -1.77 0.13
N ASP A 207 0.20 -0.79 0.93
CA ASP A 207 1.07 -0.15 1.91
C ASP A 207 1.14 -1.02 3.20
N ILE A 208 2.06 -0.70 4.11
CA ILE A 208 2.32 -1.49 5.32
C ILE A 208 1.39 -1.18 6.50
N ASP A 209 0.77 -0.01 6.48
CA ASP A 209 -0.13 0.51 7.52
C ASP A 209 -1.58 0.07 7.28
N VAL A 210 -1.75 -1.23 7.04
CA VAL A 210 -3.02 -1.82 6.64
C VAL A 210 -3.34 -3.09 7.41
N PHE A 211 -4.60 -3.50 7.35
CA PHE A 211 -5.08 -4.77 7.88
C PHE A 211 -5.83 -5.55 6.81
N ILE A 212 -5.53 -6.84 6.72
CA ILE A 212 -6.30 -7.77 5.90
C ILE A 212 -7.41 -8.37 6.75
N THR A 213 -8.62 -8.44 6.19
CA THR A 213 -9.80 -9.00 6.88
C THR A 213 -10.05 -10.45 6.46
N LYS A 214 -10.91 -11.16 7.19
CA LYS A 214 -11.38 -12.51 6.81
C LYS A 214 -12.11 -12.55 5.47
N GLN A 215 -12.69 -11.42 5.02
CA GLN A 215 -13.39 -11.34 3.73
C GLN A 215 -12.42 -11.55 2.56
N PHE A 216 -11.16 -11.09 2.68
CA PHE A 216 -10.13 -11.34 1.67
C PHE A 216 -9.87 -12.84 1.48
N ALA A 217 -10.04 -13.67 2.51
CA ALA A 217 -9.84 -15.12 2.45
C ALA A 217 -10.79 -15.83 1.46
N LYS A 218 -11.92 -15.18 1.14
CA LYS A 218 -13.03 -15.74 0.35
C LYS A 218 -13.22 -15.02 -0.98
N PHE A 219 -12.30 -14.11 -1.33
CA PHE A 219 -12.46 -13.21 -2.45
C PHE A 219 -11.30 -13.31 -3.45
N ILE A 220 -11.67 -13.47 -4.72
CA ILE A 220 -10.78 -13.33 -5.89
C ILE A 220 -11.43 -12.40 -6.91
N PRO A 221 -10.65 -11.66 -7.71
CA PRO A 221 -11.17 -10.90 -8.83
C PRO A 221 -11.86 -11.82 -9.85
N VAL A 222 -12.83 -11.28 -10.58
CA VAL A 222 -13.71 -12.04 -11.49
C VAL A 222 -12.94 -12.76 -12.61
N THR A 223 -11.81 -12.21 -13.04
CA THR A 223 -10.96 -12.81 -14.07
C THR A 223 -9.49 -12.63 -13.71
N ASN A 224 -8.64 -13.55 -14.19
CA ASN A 224 -7.17 -13.46 -14.04
C ASN A 224 -6.55 -12.27 -14.81
N ALA A 225 -7.34 -11.59 -15.65
CA ALA A 225 -6.94 -10.39 -16.39
C ALA A 225 -7.50 -9.09 -15.78
N ALA A 226 -8.28 -9.18 -14.69
CA ALA A 226 -8.83 -8.01 -14.01
C ALA A 226 -7.87 -7.51 -12.91
N LEU A 227 -7.91 -6.20 -12.67
CA LEU A 227 -7.26 -5.58 -11.54
C LEU A 227 -8.23 -4.63 -10.85
N LEU A 228 -8.36 -4.77 -9.54
CA LEU A 228 -9.13 -3.89 -8.68
C LEU A 228 -8.22 -2.82 -8.11
N VAL A 229 -8.67 -1.56 -8.13
CA VAL A 229 -7.95 -0.43 -7.50
C VAL A 229 -8.80 0.16 -6.38
N GLY A 230 -8.15 0.48 -5.26
CA GLY A 230 -8.81 1.08 -4.10
C GLY A 230 -8.99 2.60 -4.20
N LEU A 231 -9.18 3.25 -3.05
CA LEU A 231 -9.55 4.66 -2.93
C LEU A 231 -8.37 5.52 -2.49
N GLY A 232 -8.09 6.58 -3.24
CA GLY A 232 -6.96 7.48 -2.96
C GLY A 232 -7.28 8.77 -2.19
N GLY A 233 -8.54 9.24 -2.21
CA GLY A 233 -8.97 10.41 -1.41
C GLY A 233 -8.34 11.77 -1.78
N TYR A 234 -7.62 11.88 -2.91
CA TYR A 234 -6.93 13.11 -3.32
C TYR A 234 -7.71 13.97 -4.32
N SER A 235 -8.74 13.43 -4.99
CA SER A 235 -9.30 14.08 -6.17
C SER A 235 -10.15 15.29 -5.83
N THR A 236 -9.86 16.39 -6.51
CA THR A 236 -10.66 17.63 -6.52
C THR A 236 -11.01 17.98 -7.96
N PRO A 237 -11.99 18.86 -8.20
CA PRO A 237 -12.24 19.39 -9.54
C PRO A 237 -10.98 20.04 -10.17
N PHE A 238 -10.09 20.62 -9.35
CA PHE A 238 -8.85 21.22 -9.84
C PHE A 238 -7.86 20.16 -10.35
N ASN A 239 -7.42 19.22 -9.51
CA ASN A 239 -6.42 18.24 -9.97
C ASN A 239 -6.95 17.32 -11.07
N THR A 240 -8.22 16.92 -11.03
CA THR A 240 -8.77 16.04 -12.06
C THR A 240 -8.76 16.70 -13.45
N ARG A 241 -9.13 17.98 -13.54
CA ARG A 241 -8.99 18.74 -14.80
C ARG A 241 -7.53 18.92 -15.22
N ARG A 242 -6.64 19.21 -14.25
CA ARG A 242 -5.21 19.36 -14.53
C ARG A 242 -4.58 18.07 -15.04
N LEU A 243 -4.87 16.93 -14.42
CA LEU A 243 -4.42 15.60 -14.86
C LEU A 243 -4.98 15.26 -16.24
N GLY A 244 -6.23 15.63 -16.55
CA GLY A 244 -6.78 15.50 -17.89
C GLY A 244 -6.03 16.33 -18.95
N ARG A 245 -5.55 17.54 -18.61
CA ARG A 245 -4.65 18.31 -19.48
C ARG A 245 -3.31 17.60 -19.64
N ILE A 246 -2.66 17.22 -18.54
CA ILE A 246 -1.34 16.58 -18.55
C ILE A 246 -1.36 15.29 -19.37
N ALA A 247 -2.42 14.49 -19.26
CA ALA A 247 -2.61 13.31 -20.10
C ALA A 247 -2.54 13.67 -21.59
N ARG A 248 -3.21 14.74 -22.04
CA ARG A 248 -3.13 15.19 -23.43
C ARG A 248 -1.73 15.64 -23.82
N ASP A 249 -1.03 16.36 -22.94
CA ASP A 249 0.34 16.84 -23.21
C ASP A 249 1.33 15.67 -23.32
N MET A 250 1.08 14.57 -22.61
CA MET A 250 1.81 13.31 -22.72
C MET A 250 1.36 12.43 -23.90
N ASN A 251 0.41 12.88 -24.73
CA ASN A 251 -0.26 12.08 -25.76
C ASN A 251 -0.92 10.79 -25.21
N TRP A 252 -1.42 10.86 -23.98
CA TRP A 252 -2.14 9.80 -23.28
C TRP A 252 -3.65 10.06 -23.30
N GLN A 253 -4.39 8.99 -23.09
CA GLN A 253 -5.85 8.99 -23.07
C GLN A 253 -6.36 9.11 -21.63
N HIS A 254 -7.52 9.75 -21.44
CA HIS A 254 -8.09 9.97 -20.12
C HIS A 254 -9.52 9.40 -20.00
N ALA A 255 -9.68 8.27 -19.29
CA ALA A 255 -10.96 7.57 -19.10
C ALA A 255 -11.85 8.14 -17.96
N ASN A 256 -11.48 9.28 -17.36
CA ASN A 256 -12.18 9.91 -16.23
C ASN A 256 -12.32 9.04 -14.97
N MET A 257 -11.49 8.02 -14.80
CA MET A 257 -11.38 7.28 -13.54
C MET A 257 -10.57 8.09 -12.52
N THR A 258 -11.25 8.63 -11.52
CA THR A 258 -10.63 9.47 -10.47
C THR A 258 -10.32 8.70 -9.19
N ASN A 259 -9.66 9.36 -8.22
CA ASN A 259 -9.53 8.88 -6.85
C ASN A 259 -8.92 7.47 -6.70
N ILE A 260 -7.95 7.15 -7.55
CA ILE A 260 -7.32 5.82 -7.58
C ILE A 260 -6.35 5.67 -6.41
N GLY A 261 -6.56 4.65 -5.57
CA GLY A 261 -5.75 4.37 -4.39
C GLY A 261 -4.39 3.71 -4.68
N SER A 262 -3.57 3.64 -3.64
CA SER A 262 -2.28 2.94 -3.66
C SER A 262 -2.44 1.41 -3.61
N THR A 263 -3.62 0.89 -3.24
CA THR A 263 -3.89 -0.54 -3.10
C THR A 263 -4.46 -1.14 -4.38
N TRP A 264 -3.80 -2.18 -4.91
CA TRP A 264 -4.19 -2.86 -6.15
C TRP A 264 -4.32 -4.37 -5.93
N TYR A 265 -5.44 -4.98 -6.34
CA TYR A 265 -5.65 -6.42 -6.21
C TYR A 265 -6.05 -7.06 -7.54
N GLY A 266 -5.21 -7.95 -8.05
CA GLY A 266 -5.55 -8.78 -9.20
C GLY A 266 -4.34 -9.22 -10.03
N SER A 267 -4.47 -9.18 -11.35
CA SER A 267 -3.49 -9.73 -12.28
C SER A 267 -2.08 -9.17 -12.05
N PRO A 268 -1.05 -10.02 -11.85
CA PRO A 268 0.36 -9.61 -11.77
C PRO A 268 0.80 -8.76 -12.97
N TYR A 269 0.42 -9.18 -14.17
CA TYR A 269 0.80 -8.53 -15.42
C TYR A 269 0.20 -7.12 -15.51
N VAL A 270 -1.10 -6.98 -15.22
CA VAL A 270 -1.77 -5.67 -15.25
C VAL A 270 -1.18 -4.73 -14.18
N ALA A 271 -0.86 -5.26 -12.99
CA ALA A 271 -0.21 -4.47 -11.95
C ALA A 271 1.19 -3.98 -12.35
N GLN A 272 2.01 -4.84 -12.97
CA GLN A 272 3.31 -4.43 -13.53
C GLN A 272 3.12 -3.33 -14.57
N ARG A 273 2.17 -3.51 -15.49
CA ARG A 273 1.90 -2.54 -16.57
C ARG A 273 1.48 -1.18 -16.03
N ILE A 274 0.61 -1.15 -15.01
CA ILE A 274 0.25 0.10 -14.32
C ILE A 274 1.47 0.71 -13.63
N ALA A 275 2.29 -0.09 -12.94
CA ALA A 275 3.48 0.40 -12.26
C ALA A 275 4.47 1.05 -13.26
N ASP A 276 4.70 0.42 -14.41
CA ASP A 276 5.59 0.96 -15.45
C ASP A 276 5.17 2.35 -15.91
N LEU A 277 3.89 2.51 -16.31
CA LEU A 277 3.38 3.81 -16.75
C LEU A 277 3.27 4.79 -15.59
N THR A 278 3.01 4.32 -14.37
CA THR A 278 2.99 5.18 -13.19
C THR A 278 4.35 5.84 -13.01
N LEU A 279 5.45 5.11 -13.17
CA LEU A 279 6.80 5.66 -13.06
C LEU A 279 7.09 6.69 -14.16
N ASP A 280 6.66 6.44 -15.40
CA ASP A 280 6.82 7.39 -16.52
C ASP A 280 6.01 8.67 -16.27
N ALA A 281 4.78 8.55 -15.77
CA ALA A 281 3.95 9.68 -15.38
C ALA A 281 4.53 10.46 -14.20
N MET A 282 5.06 9.76 -13.17
CA MET A 282 5.71 10.40 -12.03
C MET A 282 6.95 11.19 -12.46
N LEU A 283 7.73 10.68 -13.42
CA LEU A 283 8.85 11.42 -14.02
C LEU A 283 8.38 12.70 -14.68
N HIS A 284 7.41 12.61 -15.59
CA HIS A 284 6.88 13.77 -16.30
C HIS A 284 6.30 14.80 -15.32
N LEU A 285 5.48 14.36 -14.37
CA LEU A 285 4.88 15.21 -13.35
C LEU A 285 5.94 15.92 -12.52
N SER A 286 6.92 15.18 -11.99
CA SER A 286 7.96 15.76 -11.15
C SER A 286 8.76 16.80 -11.93
N ASP A 287 9.17 16.49 -13.16
CA ASP A 287 10.07 17.33 -13.96
C ASP A 287 9.37 18.57 -14.53
N ASN A 288 8.12 18.42 -15.01
CA ASN A 288 7.43 19.45 -15.80
C ASN A 288 6.27 20.14 -15.07
N GLU A 289 5.66 19.49 -14.07
CA GLU A 289 4.38 19.95 -13.49
C GLU A 289 4.48 20.43 -12.04
N PHE A 290 5.53 20.03 -11.34
CA PHE A 290 5.82 20.50 -9.98
C PHE A 290 7.02 21.43 -9.96
N ALA A 291 6.89 22.58 -9.31
CA ALA A 291 7.99 23.48 -9.04
C ALA A 291 8.95 22.89 -8.00
N GLN A 292 10.20 23.35 -8.01
CA GLN A 292 11.23 22.89 -7.07
C GLN A 292 10.81 23.00 -5.59
N VAL A 293 10.10 24.08 -5.22
CA VAL A 293 9.62 24.29 -3.84
C VAL A 293 8.59 23.24 -3.40
N GLU A 294 7.78 22.74 -4.34
CA GLU A 294 6.81 21.67 -4.10
C GLU A 294 7.53 20.33 -3.96
N ARG A 295 8.50 20.04 -4.85
CA ARG A 295 9.33 18.84 -4.80
C ARG A 295 10.16 18.73 -3.52
N ASP A 296 10.68 19.85 -3.05
CA ASP A 296 11.43 19.94 -1.79
C ASP A 296 10.52 19.95 -0.54
N ARG A 297 9.20 19.84 -0.72
CA ARG A 297 8.18 19.77 0.34
C ARG A 297 8.15 20.96 1.29
N LYS A 298 8.66 22.11 0.85
CA LYS A 298 8.70 23.34 1.67
C LYS A 298 7.31 23.94 1.92
N LEU A 299 6.33 23.59 1.07
CA LEU A 299 4.94 24.04 1.22
C LEU A 299 4.10 23.18 2.17
N GLY A 300 4.64 22.05 2.67
CA GLY A 300 3.89 21.12 3.52
C GLY A 300 2.56 20.73 2.89
N VAL A 301 1.47 20.89 3.65
CA VAL A 301 0.09 20.56 3.23
C VAL A 301 -0.67 21.75 2.64
N LEU A 302 -0.02 22.90 2.38
CA LEU A 302 -0.70 24.13 1.97
C LEU A 302 -1.55 23.96 0.70
N LEU A 303 -1.07 23.17 -0.26
CA LEU A 303 -1.75 22.91 -1.53
C LEU A 303 -2.58 21.62 -1.53
N TRP A 304 -2.73 20.96 -0.37
CA TRP A 304 -3.58 19.79 -0.26
C TRP A 304 -5.07 20.18 -0.15
N PRO A 305 -6.01 19.50 -0.82
CA PRO A 305 -5.83 18.37 -1.74
C PRO A 305 -5.66 18.77 -3.22
N ASP A 306 -5.69 20.06 -3.56
CA ASP A 306 -5.73 20.52 -4.95
C ASP A 306 -4.48 20.18 -5.77
N TRP A 307 -3.26 20.34 -5.25
CA TRP A 307 -2.04 19.97 -5.97
C TRP A 307 -0.89 19.71 -5.00
N HIS A 308 -0.67 18.44 -4.64
CA HIS A 308 0.29 18.11 -3.58
C HIS A 308 1.31 17.05 -4.00
N TYR A 309 2.59 17.39 -3.87
CA TYR A 309 3.69 16.48 -4.24
C TYR A 309 3.71 15.18 -3.40
N GLY A 310 3.14 15.18 -2.19
CA GLY A 310 3.05 13.99 -1.34
C GLY A 310 2.23 12.85 -1.95
N VAL A 311 1.35 13.14 -2.93
CA VAL A 311 0.55 12.13 -3.64
C VAL A 311 0.98 11.94 -5.09
N LEU A 312 2.25 12.24 -5.41
CA LEU A 312 2.81 12.05 -6.75
C LEU A 312 2.55 10.66 -7.33
N SER A 313 2.70 9.59 -6.52
CA SER A 313 2.41 8.22 -6.99
C SER A 313 0.93 8.02 -7.38
N MET A 314 0.01 8.67 -6.67
CA MET A 314 -1.42 8.57 -6.94
C MET A 314 -1.81 9.35 -8.20
N TYR A 315 -1.19 10.51 -8.43
CA TYR A 315 -1.32 11.25 -9.70
C TYR A 315 -0.72 10.47 -10.87
N GLY A 316 0.46 9.86 -10.70
CA GLY A 316 1.05 8.97 -11.72
C GLY A 316 0.15 7.78 -12.04
N THR A 317 -0.39 7.14 -11.00
CA THR A 317 -1.34 6.01 -11.14
C THR A 317 -2.63 6.45 -11.83
N HIS A 318 -3.11 7.67 -11.54
CA HIS A 318 -4.25 8.27 -12.24
C HIS A 318 -4.03 8.27 -13.75
N LEU A 319 -2.92 8.85 -14.20
CA LEU A 319 -2.61 8.98 -15.62
C LEU A 319 -2.43 7.60 -16.26
N ALA A 320 -1.67 6.70 -15.60
CA ALA A 320 -1.42 5.35 -16.09
C ALA A 320 -2.70 4.53 -16.29
N VAL A 321 -3.54 4.44 -15.26
CA VAL A 321 -4.79 3.65 -15.32
C VAL A 321 -5.73 4.21 -16.37
N ASN A 322 -5.90 5.54 -16.40
CA ASN A 322 -6.80 6.17 -17.36
C ASN A 322 -6.36 5.95 -18.81
N HIS A 323 -5.05 5.96 -19.06
CA HIS A 323 -4.53 5.64 -20.39
C HIS A 323 -4.78 4.17 -20.74
N LEU A 324 -4.38 3.23 -19.87
CA LEU A 324 -4.49 1.78 -20.10
C LEU A 324 -5.92 1.28 -20.26
N LEU A 325 -6.89 1.95 -19.62
CA LEU A 325 -8.32 1.66 -19.81
C LEU A 325 -8.79 1.87 -21.25
N VAL A 326 -8.16 2.78 -21.99
CA VAL A 326 -8.57 3.15 -23.35
C VAL A 326 -7.62 2.54 -24.39
N SER A 327 -6.31 2.67 -24.18
CA SER A 327 -5.29 2.24 -25.16
C SER A 327 -5.16 0.72 -25.25
N GLU A 328 -5.19 0.05 -24.10
CA GLU A 328 -5.02 -1.40 -24.00
C GLU A 328 -6.30 -2.12 -23.57
N LYS A 329 -7.36 -1.38 -23.22
CA LYS A 329 -8.67 -1.90 -22.77
C LYS A 329 -8.53 -2.89 -21.60
N LEU A 330 -7.56 -2.64 -20.70
CA LEU A 330 -7.31 -3.53 -19.56
C LEU A 330 -8.51 -3.55 -18.60
N GLY A 331 -8.74 -4.70 -17.97
CA GLY A 331 -9.86 -4.95 -17.05
C GLY A 331 -9.71 -4.28 -15.68
N ILE A 332 -9.39 -2.99 -15.64
CA ILE A 332 -9.16 -2.24 -14.39
C ILE A 332 -10.51 -1.71 -13.87
N LYS A 333 -10.81 -1.99 -12.59
CA LYS A 333 -12.10 -1.62 -11.96
C LYS A 333 -11.87 -0.97 -10.60
N ARG A 334 -12.65 0.08 -10.32
CA ARG A 334 -12.71 0.71 -9.00
C ARG A 334 -13.37 -0.23 -7.99
N ALA A 335 -12.74 -0.38 -6.82
CA ALA A 335 -13.18 -1.27 -5.76
C ALA A 335 -13.20 -0.61 -4.38
N ASN A 336 -13.57 0.67 -4.30
CA ASN A 336 -13.65 1.45 -3.05
C ASN A 336 -14.55 0.83 -1.98
N GLN A 337 -15.57 0.06 -2.39
CA GLN A 337 -16.39 -0.69 -1.44
C GLN A 337 -15.67 -1.91 -0.85
N LEU A 338 -14.59 -2.40 -1.44
CA LEU A 338 -13.86 -3.60 -1.01
C LEU A 338 -12.50 -3.26 -0.39
N LEU A 339 -11.81 -2.27 -0.96
CA LEU A 339 -10.43 -1.88 -0.64
C LEU A 339 -10.39 -0.51 0.03
N ASP A 340 -9.32 -0.27 0.79
CA ASP A 340 -9.00 1.00 1.49
C ASP A 340 -10.09 1.53 2.43
N GLN A 341 -10.84 0.63 3.07
CA GLN A 341 -11.78 1.01 4.12
C GLN A 341 -11.02 1.66 5.29
N SER A 342 -11.47 2.81 5.79
CA SER A 342 -10.83 3.43 6.95
C SER A 342 -10.93 2.55 8.19
N THR A 343 -9.83 2.45 8.94
CA THR A 343 -9.81 1.85 10.29
C THR A 343 -10.57 2.66 11.34
N THR A 344 -11.00 3.88 11.02
CA THR A 344 -11.80 4.72 11.93
C THR A 344 -13.30 4.52 11.79
N ASP A 345 -13.74 3.58 10.95
CA ASP A 345 -15.16 3.35 10.73
C ASP A 345 -15.80 2.64 11.93
N PRO A 346 -16.78 3.27 12.60
CA PRO A 346 -17.40 2.70 13.78
C PRO A 346 -18.54 1.72 13.46
N ASP A 347 -19.02 1.62 12.21
CA ASP A 347 -20.12 0.72 11.86
C ASP A 347 -19.70 -0.74 12.08
N PRO A 348 -20.29 -1.44 13.08
CA PRO A 348 -19.90 -2.80 13.41
C PRO A 348 -20.20 -3.78 12.27
N ASN A 349 -21.10 -3.44 11.34
CA ASN A 349 -21.51 -4.33 10.27
C ASN A 349 -20.83 -4.02 8.95
N ASN A 350 -20.13 -2.88 8.80
CA ASN A 350 -19.62 -2.46 7.50
C ASN A 350 -18.63 -3.48 6.91
N ILE A 351 -17.74 -4.07 7.72
CA ILE A 351 -16.81 -5.11 7.24
C ILE A 351 -17.55 -6.27 6.55
N GLU A 352 -18.57 -6.81 7.21
CA GLU A 352 -19.30 -7.98 6.70
C GLU A 352 -20.29 -7.59 5.60
N LYS A 353 -21.11 -6.55 5.86
CA LYS A 353 -22.16 -6.06 4.95
C LYS A 353 -21.61 -5.64 3.59
N ASN A 354 -20.46 -4.98 3.57
CA ASN A 354 -19.85 -4.46 2.35
C ASN A 354 -18.63 -5.27 1.90
N ASN A 355 -18.41 -6.45 2.49
CA ASN A 355 -17.32 -7.35 2.13
C ASN A 355 -15.95 -6.65 2.11
N ARG A 356 -15.65 -5.83 3.13
CA ARG A 356 -14.39 -5.07 3.22
C ARG A 356 -13.23 -6.03 3.35
N LEU A 357 -12.37 -6.09 2.35
CA LEU A 357 -11.22 -7.00 2.27
C LEU A 357 -9.98 -6.44 2.97
N HIS A 358 -9.89 -5.11 2.99
CA HIS A 358 -8.68 -4.38 3.30
C HIS A 358 -9.02 -3.09 4.04
N LEU A 359 -8.39 -2.89 5.20
CA LEU A 359 -8.53 -1.68 6.00
C LEU A 359 -7.23 -0.88 5.97
N HIS A 360 -7.32 0.44 5.86
CA HIS A 360 -6.18 1.34 5.72
C HIS A 360 -6.16 2.37 6.87
N CYS A 361 -4.98 2.59 7.45
CA CYS A 361 -4.75 3.56 8.53
C CYS A 361 -4.52 4.98 7.99
N TRP A 362 -5.61 5.63 7.59
CA TRP A 362 -5.59 7.04 7.19
C TRP A 362 -5.04 7.94 8.31
N HIS A 363 -4.50 9.09 7.94
CA HIS A 363 -3.89 10.01 8.90
C HIS A 363 -4.95 10.67 9.79
N THR A 364 -5.01 10.23 11.05
CA THR A 364 -6.00 10.66 12.04
C THR A 364 -5.46 10.41 13.45
N ASN A 365 -6.09 11.01 14.46
CA ASN A 365 -5.88 10.72 15.88
C ASN A 365 -7.13 10.12 16.57
N LYS A 366 -8.16 9.83 15.78
CA LYS A 366 -9.44 9.30 16.25
C LYS A 366 -9.46 7.77 16.17
N GLU A 367 -10.20 7.15 17.08
CA GLU A 367 -10.49 5.72 17.06
C GLU A 367 -9.24 4.84 17.02
N PHE A 368 -9.04 4.03 15.97
CA PHE A 368 -7.76 3.37 15.73
C PHE A 368 -6.87 4.24 14.82
N SER A 369 -5.81 4.78 15.41
CA SER A 369 -4.78 5.57 14.73
C SER A 369 -3.41 4.92 14.89
N LYS A 370 -2.68 4.77 13.79
CA LYS A 370 -1.28 4.30 13.82
C LYS A 370 -0.37 5.21 14.65
N PHE A 371 -0.63 6.52 14.67
CA PHE A 371 0.15 7.48 15.44
C PHE A 371 -0.08 7.30 16.94
N GLU A 372 -1.34 7.20 17.35
CA GLU A 372 -1.73 6.99 18.74
C GLU A 372 -1.31 5.61 19.26
N PHE A 373 -1.31 4.60 18.38
CA PHE A 373 -0.80 3.26 18.71
C PHE A 373 0.70 3.30 19.00
N LYS A 374 1.49 3.97 18.14
CA LYS A 374 2.92 4.17 18.34
C LYS A 374 3.22 5.02 19.58
N ALA A 375 2.36 5.98 19.91
CA ALA A 375 2.45 6.80 21.12
C ALA A 375 2.04 6.06 22.40
N GLY A 376 1.56 4.81 22.30
CA GLY A 376 1.19 3.99 23.45
C GLY A 376 -0.18 4.31 24.07
N LYS A 377 -1.02 5.12 23.41
CA LYS A 377 -2.34 5.50 23.93
C LYS A 377 -3.26 4.31 24.22
N TYR A 378 -3.05 3.20 23.52
CA TYR A 378 -3.84 1.98 23.66
C TYR A 378 -3.21 0.93 24.58
N ASN A 379 -2.14 1.26 25.33
CA ASN A 379 -1.41 0.30 26.17
C ASN A 379 -2.26 -0.38 27.24
N ASN A 380 -3.28 0.32 27.75
CA ASN A 380 -4.15 -0.19 28.81
C ASN A 380 -5.36 -0.96 28.26
N ILE A 381 -5.51 -1.08 26.94
CA ILE A 381 -6.60 -1.83 26.32
C ILE A 381 -6.16 -3.28 26.15
N HIS A 382 -6.90 -4.21 26.74
CA HIS A 382 -6.64 -5.63 26.57
C HIS A 382 -7.39 -6.15 25.32
N PRO A 383 -6.74 -6.83 24.34
CA PRO A 383 -7.38 -7.20 23.08
C PRO A 383 -8.66 -8.04 23.21
N ARG A 384 -8.80 -8.83 24.29
CA ARG A 384 -10.01 -9.62 24.56
C ARG A 384 -11.28 -8.79 24.72
N THR A 385 -11.18 -7.53 25.16
CA THR A 385 -12.35 -6.65 25.30
C THR A 385 -12.97 -6.26 23.96
N LEU A 386 -12.26 -6.49 22.85
CA LEU A 386 -12.65 -6.10 21.49
C LEU A 386 -13.16 -7.28 20.65
N ILE A 387 -13.20 -8.51 21.17
CA ILE A 387 -13.53 -9.72 20.38
C ILE A 387 -14.94 -9.67 19.79
N HIS A 388 -15.90 -9.12 20.53
CA HIS A 388 -17.31 -9.06 20.11
C HIS A 388 -17.64 -7.82 19.27
N ASN A 389 -16.70 -6.87 19.16
CA ASN A 389 -16.90 -5.68 18.34
C ASN A 389 -16.32 -5.92 16.94
N THR A 390 -17.19 -5.97 15.96
CA THR A 390 -16.88 -6.29 14.56
C THR A 390 -16.58 -5.04 13.70
N SER A 391 -16.52 -3.85 14.29
CA SER A 391 -16.18 -2.63 13.58
C SER A 391 -14.75 -2.64 13.05
N ALA A 392 -14.48 -1.82 12.03
CA ALA A 392 -13.14 -1.70 11.45
C ALA A 392 -12.11 -1.24 12.50
N GLN A 393 -12.52 -0.32 13.36
CA GLN A 393 -11.72 0.13 14.49
C GLN A 393 -11.38 -0.99 15.46
N ALA A 394 -12.38 -1.73 15.94
CA ALA A 394 -12.15 -2.74 16.95
C ALA A 394 -11.32 -3.89 16.40
N TYR A 395 -11.55 -4.27 15.14
CA TYR A 395 -10.72 -5.24 14.44
C TYR A 395 -9.26 -4.80 14.34
N ALA A 396 -9.00 -3.59 13.83
CA ALA A 396 -7.65 -3.04 13.68
C ALA A 396 -6.93 -2.93 15.04
N MET A 397 -7.61 -2.38 16.04
CA MET A 397 -7.10 -2.25 17.40
C MET A 397 -6.75 -3.60 18.00
N ARG A 398 -7.65 -4.57 17.93
CA ARG A 398 -7.43 -5.92 18.46
C ARG A 398 -6.22 -6.58 17.80
N ILE A 399 -6.16 -6.59 16.46
CA ILE A 399 -5.06 -7.20 15.71
C ILE A 399 -3.73 -6.52 16.03
N ALA A 400 -3.70 -5.19 16.11
CA ALA A 400 -2.48 -4.45 16.44
C ALA A 400 -2.01 -4.76 17.88
N LEU A 401 -2.91 -4.72 18.87
CA LEU A 401 -2.58 -5.07 20.26
C LEU A 401 -2.12 -6.52 20.42
N GLU A 402 -2.83 -7.47 19.79
CA GLU A 402 -2.44 -8.88 19.76
C GLU A 402 -1.04 -9.05 19.16
N SER A 403 -0.78 -8.40 18.03
CA SER A 403 0.52 -8.46 17.36
C SER A 403 1.64 -7.89 18.21
N ARG A 404 1.37 -6.94 19.12
CA ARG A 404 2.35 -6.37 20.04
C ARG A 404 2.62 -7.25 21.26
N LEU A 405 1.57 -7.90 21.76
CA LEU A 405 1.66 -8.78 22.94
C LEU A 405 2.34 -10.12 22.62
N MET A 406 2.22 -10.61 21.38
CA MET A 406 2.87 -11.85 20.97
C MET A 406 4.38 -11.68 20.80
N THR A 407 5.18 -12.71 21.06
CA THR A 407 6.59 -12.69 20.62
C THR A 407 6.69 -12.89 19.10
N LEU A 408 7.86 -12.61 18.52
CA LEU A 408 8.08 -12.89 17.09
C LEU A 408 8.03 -14.40 16.80
N ASP A 409 8.58 -15.21 17.70
CA ASP A 409 8.53 -16.67 17.61
C ASP A 409 7.10 -17.20 17.69
N GLU A 410 6.25 -16.61 18.56
CA GLU A 410 4.83 -16.96 18.63
C GLU A 410 4.09 -16.66 17.32
N LEU A 411 4.37 -15.52 16.69
CA LEU A 411 3.80 -15.17 15.38
C LEU A 411 4.28 -16.14 14.29
N ALA A 412 5.57 -16.45 14.26
CA ALA A 412 6.14 -17.43 13.32
C ALA A 412 5.55 -18.82 13.52
N GLN A 413 5.37 -19.26 14.77
CA GLN A 413 4.76 -20.54 15.08
C GLN A 413 3.29 -20.59 14.66
N ARG A 414 2.54 -19.49 14.81
CA ARG A 414 1.16 -19.39 14.30
C ARG A 414 1.09 -19.52 12.78
N LEU A 415 2.03 -18.93 12.04
CA LEU A 415 2.11 -19.13 10.59
C LEU A 415 2.32 -20.61 10.25
N LYS A 416 3.30 -21.28 10.89
CA LYS A 416 3.58 -22.72 10.69
C LYS A 416 2.36 -23.59 11.00
N ASN A 417 1.64 -23.29 12.07
CA ASN A 417 0.43 -24.03 12.46
C ASN A 417 -0.69 -23.88 11.42
N ILE A 418 -0.85 -22.72 10.80
CA ILE A 418 -1.80 -22.52 9.70
C ILE A 418 -1.35 -23.23 8.43
N GLY A 419 -0.05 -23.22 8.12
CA GLY A 419 0.48 -23.94 6.95
C GLY A 419 0.23 -25.44 7.04
N THR A 420 0.46 -26.04 8.21
CA THR A 420 0.21 -27.48 8.43
C THR A 420 -1.26 -27.85 8.35
N SER A 421 -2.19 -27.03 8.86
CA SER A 421 -3.63 -27.31 8.75
C SER A 421 -4.17 -27.28 7.32
N LYS A 422 -3.47 -26.63 6.38
CA LYS A 422 -3.83 -26.58 4.95
C LYS A 422 -3.30 -27.74 4.11
N THR A 423 -2.44 -28.58 4.69
CA THR A 423 -1.86 -29.76 4.01
C THR A 423 -2.47 -31.08 4.51
N LYS A 424 -3.24 -31.02 5.61
CA LYS A 424 -4.14 -32.08 6.08
C LYS A 424 -5.55 -31.86 5.54
#